data_AF-A0A966EMB4-F1
#
_entry.id   AF-A0A966EMB4-F1
#
_cell.length_a   1.000
_cell.length_b   1.000
_cell.length_c   1.000
_cell.angle_alpha   90.00
_cell.angle_beta   90.00
_cell.angle_gamma   90.00
#
_symmetry.space_group_name_H-M   'P 1'
#
loop_
_entity.id
_entity.type
_entity.pdbx_description
1 polymer ?
#
loop_
_entity_poly.entity_id
_entity_poly.type
_entity_poly.pdbx_seq_one_letter_code
_entity_poly.pdbx_strand_id
1 'polypeptide(L)'
;MTNYVTLLLLTITLTSKALGKDLSLANTFSDGIVLQRGKPINVWGHAGPDQPVTLNFGEETKTTKANSKGQWSMKIGPLMASSEPRTMTINSGDSELSIADILVGEVWVCGGQSNMAWTMRGSTNADIEISAANFPEIRFLKLPNVASPREQNDFPIGKPTDWIGKWQRAVSPEVQNCSAVAYYFATRLHRQLKVPVGIIENSWGGTMAQHWCNKNTLKQIPEMAEDIKIFDDKYQAWIDGGKEAGAQKRLAQDIAGWEKKRAEAKAKGEKEPRKPNANQYKNPGDGRQPAGMFNGSLLPIANTTIRGILFYQGENNSFGTSWKPFYRTFPAVISDWRKAFKDPEIPFGIVQIAGWSNRRSMEYDMNHHCNVVR
;
A
#
# COMPACT_ATOMS: atom_id res chain seq x y z
N MET A 1 -3.40 -19.11 78.25
CA MET A 1 -3.05 -19.42 76.86
C MET A 1 -3.61 -18.30 76.00
N THR A 2 -2.76 -17.35 75.62
CA THR A 2 -3.17 -16.12 74.93
C THR A 2 -2.59 -16.19 73.53
N ASN A 3 -3.45 -16.43 72.53
CA ASN A 3 -3.04 -16.55 71.14
C ASN A 3 -2.94 -15.15 70.52
N TYR A 4 -1.74 -14.77 70.11
CA TYR A 4 -1.51 -13.58 69.28
C TYR A 4 -1.79 -13.93 67.81
N VAL A 5 -2.68 -13.18 67.17
CA VAL A 5 -2.92 -13.24 65.72
C VAL A 5 -1.98 -12.23 65.07
N THR A 6 -0.98 -12.72 64.34
CA THR A 6 -0.06 -11.89 63.54
C THR A 6 -0.71 -11.61 62.18
N LEU A 7 -1.10 -10.36 61.93
CA LEU A 7 -1.65 -9.91 60.65
C LEU A 7 -0.51 -9.55 59.69
N LEU A 8 -0.28 -10.37 58.67
CA LEU A 8 0.72 -10.11 57.63
C LEU A 8 0.12 -9.15 56.58
N LEU A 9 0.50 -7.87 56.62
CA LEU A 9 0.15 -6.91 55.56
C LEU A 9 0.96 -7.22 54.29
N LEU A 10 0.29 -7.73 53.27
CA LEU A 10 0.83 -7.91 51.94
C LEU A 10 0.80 -6.56 51.19
N THR A 11 1.92 -5.84 51.18
CA THR A 11 2.11 -4.64 50.36
C THR A 11 2.19 -5.02 48.88
N ILE A 12 1.06 -4.87 48.18
CA ILE A 12 1.02 -4.93 46.72
C ILE A 12 1.77 -3.70 46.19
N THR A 13 3.01 -3.89 45.78
CA THR A 13 3.75 -2.92 44.98
C THR A 13 3.17 -2.93 43.57
N LEU A 14 2.30 -1.94 43.27
CA LEU A 14 1.96 -1.61 41.89
C LEU A 14 3.25 -1.16 41.21
N THR A 15 3.88 -2.08 40.47
CA THR A 15 4.87 -1.72 39.46
C THR A 15 4.09 -1.08 38.31
N SER A 16 4.08 0.25 38.28
CA SER A 16 3.70 1.02 37.10
C SER A 16 4.59 0.53 35.95
N LYS A 17 4.01 -0.24 35.02
CA LYS A 17 4.64 -0.48 33.73
C LYS A 17 4.98 0.89 33.15
N ALA A 18 6.25 1.14 32.89
CA ALA A 18 6.70 2.33 32.18
C ALA A 18 5.87 2.48 30.90
N LEU A 19 5.00 3.50 30.87
CA LEU A 19 4.09 3.84 29.77
C LEU A 19 4.85 4.56 28.62
N GLY A 20 6.06 4.09 28.30
CA GLY A 20 7.05 4.84 27.53
C GLY A 20 7.51 4.19 26.23
N LYS A 21 6.62 3.51 25.47
CA LYS A 21 6.98 2.90 24.17
C LYS A 21 5.97 3.02 23.03
N ASP A 22 4.86 3.75 23.21
CA ASP A 22 3.75 3.75 22.24
C ASP A 22 3.79 4.90 21.22
N LEU A 23 4.80 5.78 21.27
CA LEU A 23 4.95 6.86 20.30
C LEU A 23 5.45 6.32 18.96
N SER A 24 4.67 6.51 17.89
CA SER A 24 5.02 6.16 16.52
C SER A 24 4.41 7.16 15.54
N LEU A 25 5.04 7.28 14.38
CA LEU A 25 4.46 7.89 13.19
C LEU A 25 3.89 6.79 12.29
N ALA A 26 2.94 7.15 11.43
CA ALA A 26 2.54 6.27 10.34
C ALA A 26 3.73 5.93 9.44
N ASN A 27 3.79 4.72 8.90
CA ASN A 27 4.96 4.19 8.19
C ASN A 27 5.31 4.95 6.90
N THR A 28 4.39 5.77 6.40
CA THR A 28 4.67 6.72 5.31
C THR A 28 5.76 7.74 5.70
N PHE A 29 5.85 8.12 6.98
CA PHE A 29 6.85 9.04 7.51
C PHE A 29 8.10 8.27 7.94
N SER A 30 9.15 8.36 7.12
CA SER A 30 10.49 7.86 7.43
C SER A 30 11.54 8.80 6.83
N ASP A 31 12.80 8.60 7.20
CA ASP A 31 13.91 9.38 6.69
C ASP A 31 13.89 9.46 5.17
N GLY A 32 14.17 10.65 4.63
CA GLY A 32 14.14 10.85 3.18
C GLY A 32 12.75 11.11 2.60
N ILE A 33 11.69 11.30 3.39
CA ILE A 33 10.38 11.71 2.85
C ILE A 33 10.45 13.07 2.12
N VAL A 34 9.61 13.23 1.09
CA VAL A 34 9.26 14.55 0.53
C VAL A 34 7.84 14.90 0.98
N LEU A 35 7.65 16.07 1.58
CA LEU A 35 6.35 16.60 1.98
C LEU A 35 5.76 17.51 0.90
N GLN A 36 4.45 17.51 0.75
CA GLN A 36 3.76 18.34 -0.26
C GLN A 36 3.84 19.83 0.08
N ARG A 37 4.31 20.63 -0.89
CA ARG A 37 4.32 22.10 -0.82
C ARG A 37 2.94 22.70 -1.07
N GLY A 38 2.70 23.89 -0.52
CA GLY A 38 1.55 24.73 -0.87
C GLY A 38 0.17 24.18 -0.43
N LYS A 39 0.14 23.10 0.35
CA LYS A 39 -1.06 22.56 1.00
C LYS A 39 -0.75 22.28 2.47
N PRO A 40 -1.71 22.40 3.40
CA PRO A 40 -1.52 21.91 4.77
C PRO A 40 -1.15 20.43 4.78
N ILE A 41 -0.12 20.06 5.54
CA ILE A 41 0.39 18.69 5.58
C ILE A 41 -0.22 17.97 6.78
N ASN A 42 -0.93 16.88 6.53
CA ASN A 42 -1.39 15.99 7.60
C ASN A 42 -0.21 15.17 8.12
N VAL A 43 -0.02 15.12 9.44
CA VAL A 43 0.92 14.22 10.12
C VAL A 43 0.15 13.44 11.18
N TRP A 44 0.36 12.14 11.27
CA TRP A 44 -0.40 11.26 12.15
C TRP A 44 0.42 10.05 12.61
N GLY A 45 -0.06 9.40 13.67
CA GLY A 45 0.61 8.25 14.26
C GLY A 45 -0.13 7.73 15.49
N HIS A 46 0.61 7.04 16.37
CA HIS A 46 0.11 6.59 17.66
C HIS A 46 0.95 7.14 18.82
N ALA A 47 0.34 7.27 19.98
CA ALA A 47 0.94 7.56 21.26
C ALA A 47 0.11 6.88 22.35
N GLY A 48 0.52 6.99 23.62
CA GLY A 48 -0.31 6.54 24.73
C GLY A 48 -1.70 7.21 24.68
N PRO A 49 -2.80 6.49 25.02
CA PRO A 49 -4.13 7.08 25.04
C PRO A 49 -4.17 8.37 25.86
N ASP A 50 -4.85 9.37 25.32
CA ASP A 50 -5.00 10.69 25.96
C ASP A 50 -3.68 11.44 26.26
N GLN A 51 -2.55 11.02 25.69
CA GLN A 51 -1.29 11.74 25.86
C GLN A 51 -1.22 12.96 24.94
N PRO A 52 -0.65 14.09 25.40
CA PRO A 52 -0.29 15.20 24.53
C PRO A 52 0.83 14.78 23.58
N VAL A 53 0.77 15.26 22.34
CA VAL A 53 1.76 15.01 21.30
C VAL A 53 2.15 16.36 20.71
N THR A 54 3.45 16.66 20.71
CA THR A 54 4.02 17.89 20.15
C THR A 54 4.91 17.55 18.96
N LEU A 55 4.71 18.23 17.85
CA LEU A 55 5.50 18.13 16.63
C LEU A 55 6.28 19.43 16.44
N ASN A 56 7.56 19.32 16.11
CA ASN A 56 8.41 20.43 15.66
C ASN A 56 8.95 20.14 14.26
N PHE A 57 8.81 21.09 13.34
CA PHE A 57 9.37 21.03 11.99
C PHE A 57 9.66 22.43 11.43
N GLY A 58 10.94 22.81 11.38
CA GLY A 58 11.32 24.19 11.03
C GLY A 58 10.74 25.18 12.06
N GLU A 59 9.99 26.17 11.58
CA GLU A 59 9.30 27.15 12.44
C GLU A 59 7.92 26.66 12.93
N GLU A 60 7.45 25.49 12.47
CA GLU A 60 6.16 24.94 12.87
C GLU A 60 6.31 24.12 14.16
N THR A 61 5.71 24.62 15.25
CA THR A 61 5.41 23.82 16.45
C THR A 61 3.90 23.62 16.54
N LYS A 62 3.45 22.37 16.61
CA LYS A 62 2.04 22.00 16.77
C LYS A 62 1.86 21.02 17.92
N THR A 63 0.74 21.11 18.61
CA THR A 63 0.37 20.18 19.67
C THR A 63 -1.03 19.64 19.43
N THR A 64 -1.22 18.36 19.72
CA THR A 64 -2.53 17.68 19.73
C THR A 64 -2.58 16.70 20.90
N LYS A 65 -3.69 15.98 21.02
CA LYS A 65 -3.85 14.89 21.99
C LYS A 65 -4.20 13.61 21.26
N ALA A 66 -3.58 12.49 21.63
CA ALA A 66 -4.01 11.18 21.18
C ALA A 66 -5.41 10.85 21.71
N ASN A 67 -6.22 10.18 20.90
CA ASN A 67 -7.56 9.74 21.32
C ASN A 67 -7.47 8.54 22.27
N SER A 68 -8.62 8.02 22.71
CA SER A 68 -8.71 6.87 23.61
C SER A 68 -8.16 5.55 23.02
N LYS A 69 -7.94 5.50 21.70
CA LYS A 69 -7.29 4.39 21.00
C LYS A 69 -5.81 4.65 20.72
N GLY A 70 -5.25 5.73 21.26
CA GLY A 70 -3.86 6.15 21.06
C GLY A 70 -3.59 6.79 19.70
N GLN A 71 -4.59 7.02 18.84
CA GLN A 71 -4.38 7.63 17.53
C GLN A 71 -4.33 9.15 17.65
N TRP A 72 -3.39 9.79 16.98
CA TRP A 72 -3.30 11.24 16.90
C TRP A 72 -3.10 11.70 15.46
N SER A 73 -3.54 12.91 15.17
CA SER A 73 -3.22 13.60 13.91
C SER A 73 -3.21 15.11 14.12
N MET A 74 -2.46 15.80 13.28
CA MET A 74 -2.41 17.26 13.23
C MET A 74 -2.06 17.74 11.82
N LYS A 75 -2.23 19.04 11.58
CA LYS A 75 -1.83 19.70 10.34
C LYS A 75 -0.72 20.72 10.63
N ILE A 76 0.33 20.70 9.83
CA ILE A 76 1.32 21.79 9.77
C ILE A 76 1.02 22.69 8.57
N GLY A 77 1.43 23.96 8.67
CA GLY A 77 1.12 25.00 7.68
C GLY A 77 1.55 24.63 6.25
N PRO A 78 0.94 25.23 5.21
CA PRO A 78 1.44 25.09 3.85
C PRO A 78 2.92 25.51 3.80
N LEU A 79 3.77 24.59 3.36
CA LEU A 79 5.19 24.84 3.29
C LEU A 79 5.61 25.30 1.89
N MET A 80 6.61 26.17 1.83
CA MET A 80 7.30 26.50 0.59
C MET A 80 8.20 25.35 0.17
N ALA A 81 8.38 25.16 -1.14
CA ALA A 81 9.33 24.17 -1.63
C ALA A 81 10.73 24.46 -1.08
N SER A 82 11.45 23.42 -0.69
CA SER A 82 12.83 23.53 -0.24
C SER A 82 13.57 22.22 -0.47
N SER A 83 14.75 22.36 -1.07
CA SER A 83 15.74 21.29 -1.25
C SER A 83 16.69 21.17 -0.05
N GLU A 84 16.52 22.01 0.98
CA GLU A 84 17.29 21.94 2.22
C GLU A 84 16.75 20.83 3.12
N PRO A 85 17.56 19.82 3.46
CA PRO A 85 17.14 18.75 4.36
C PRO A 85 16.80 19.27 5.76
N ARG A 86 15.66 18.85 6.31
CA ARG A 86 15.20 19.21 7.66
C ARG A 86 14.86 17.97 8.49
N THR A 87 14.80 18.16 9.80
CA THR A 87 14.39 17.13 10.77
C THR A 87 13.02 17.47 11.34
N MET A 88 12.14 16.49 11.44
CA MET A 88 10.89 16.58 12.19
C MET A 88 11.03 15.77 13.47
N THR A 89 10.67 16.37 14.60
CA THR A 89 10.71 15.73 15.92
C THR A 89 9.32 15.69 16.52
N ILE A 90 8.92 14.52 17.04
CA ILE A 90 7.66 14.28 17.73
C ILE A 90 7.97 13.91 19.18
N ASN A 91 7.28 14.56 20.11
CA ASN A 91 7.42 14.34 21.55
C ASN A 91 6.06 13.98 22.16
N SER A 92 6.06 13.02 23.10
CA SER A 92 4.89 12.68 23.91
C SER A 92 5.34 12.09 25.25
N GLY A 93 5.08 12.80 26.35
CA GLY A 93 5.65 12.46 27.65
C GLY A 93 7.19 12.43 27.59
N ASP A 94 7.79 11.33 28.03
CA ASP A 94 9.25 11.11 27.99
C ASP A 94 9.73 10.47 26.68
N SER A 95 8.83 10.24 25.71
CA SER A 95 9.18 9.64 24.41
C SER A 95 9.43 10.72 23.35
N GLU A 96 10.54 10.56 22.63
CA GLU A 96 10.90 11.37 21.47
C GLU A 96 11.12 10.46 20.25
N LEU A 97 10.65 10.90 19.09
CA LEU A 97 10.91 10.30 17.78
C LEU A 97 11.35 11.39 16.81
N SER A 98 12.34 11.11 15.97
CA SER A 98 12.76 12.02 14.92
C SER A 98 12.84 11.30 13.57
N ILE A 99 12.46 12.00 12.51
CA ILE A 99 12.76 11.62 11.13
C ILE A 99 13.55 12.75 10.45
N ALA A 100 14.57 12.38 9.70
CA ALA A 100 15.55 13.29 9.13
C ALA A 100 15.51 13.29 7.61
N ASP A 101 16.34 14.16 7.02
CA ASP A 101 16.45 14.31 5.57
C ASP A 101 15.10 14.57 4.90
N ILE A 102 14.28 15.46 5.44
CA ILE A 102 12.96 15.79 4.87
C ILE A 102 13.12 16.94 3.86
N LEU A 103 12.55 16.76 2.66
CA LEU A 103 12.41 17.83 1.67
C LEU A 103 10.96 18.28 1.53
N VAL A 104 10.75 19.45 0.92
CA VAL A 104 9.41 19.96 0.61
C VAL A 104 9.28 20.22 -0.88
N GLY A 105 8.29 19.61 -1.52
CA GLY A 105 8.16 19.61 -2.98
C GLY A 105 6.81 19.11 -3.48
N GLU A 106 6.79 18.46 -4.65
CA GLU A 106 5.56 17.83 -5.18
C GLU A 106 5.49 16.36 -4.80
N VAL A 107 4.35 15.89 -4.29
CA VAL A 107 4.15 14.49 -3.92
C VAL A 107 3.06 13.88 -4.79
N TRP A 108 3.35 12.76 -5.44
CA TRP A 108 2.44 12.06 -6.34
C TRP A 108 2.29 10.59 -5.97
N VAL A 109 1.09 10.06 -6.14
CA VAL A 109 0.85 8.61 -6.04
C VAL A 109 0.86 8.01 -7.45
N CYS A 110 1.72 7.04 -7.70
CA CYS A 110 1.78 6.28 -8.94
C CYS A 110 1.21 4.89 -8.71
N GLY A 111 -0.01 4.63 -9.22
CA GLY A 111 -0.75 3.40 -8.97
C GLY A 111 -1.12 2.61 -10.21
N GLY A 112 -1.54 1.36 -10.01
CA GLY A 112 -2.05 0.48 -11.07
C GLY A 112 -1.42 -0.91 -11.08
N GLN A 113 -1.22 -1.49 -12.26
CA GLN A 113 -0.74 -2.88 -12.40
C GLN A 113 0.72 -3.00 -12.89
N SER A 114 1.04 -4.08 -13.61
CA SER A 114 2.40 -4.51 -13.92
C SER A 114 3.19 -3.48 -14.71
N ASN A 115 2.54 -2.73 -15.60
CA ASN A 115 3.20 -1.67 -16.37
C ASN A 115 3.59 -0.48 -15.49
N MET A 116 2.74 -0.10 -14.51
CA MET A 116 3.15 0.87 -13.47
C MET A 116 4.24 0.29 -12.55
N ALA A 117 4.20 -1.02 -12.26
CA ALA A 117 5.18 -1.68 -11.41
C ALA A 117 6.49 -2.03 -12.13
N TRP A 118 6.59 -1.74 -13.42
CA TRP A 118 7.76 -2.08 -14.23
C TRP A 118 8.94 -1.24 -13.78
N THR A 119 10.03 -1.88 -13.34
CA THR A 119 11.14 -1.19 -12.70
C THR A 119 12.12 -0.61 -13.73
N MET A 120 12.92 0.36 -13.30
CA MET A 120 14.05 0.87 -14.09
C MET A 120 15.01 -0.24 -14.52
N ARG A 121 15.27 -1.24 -13.67
CA ARG A 121 16.08 -2.43 -14.03
C ARG A 121 15.52 -3.17 -15.24
N GLY A 122 14.20 -3.24 -15.39
CA GLY A 122 13.54 -3.91 -16.51
C GLY A 122 13.33 -3.02 -17.73
N SER A 123 13.69 -1.73 -17.67
CA SER A 123 13.45 -0.76 -18.73
C SER A 123 14.50 -0.86 -19.87
N THR A 124 14.14 -0.35 -21.04
CA THR A 124 15.11 -0.16 -22.14
C THR A 124 16.19 0.84 -21.72
N ASN A 125 17.46 0.55 -22.06
CA ASN A 125 18.64 1.35 -21.68
C ASN A 125 18.87 1.46 -20.16
N ALA A 126 18.41 0.46 -19.39
CA ALA A 126 18.57 0.45 -17.94
C ALA A 126 20.04 0.64 -17.48
N ASP A 127 21.00 0.08 -18.21
CA ASP A 127 22.42 0.20 -17.96
C ASP A 127 22.92 1.65 -17.99
N ILE A 128 22.48 2.43 -18.98
CA ILE A 128 22.84 3.84 -19.13
C ILE A 128 22.07 4.69 -18.12
N GLU A 129 20.75 4.52 -18.06
CA GLU A 129 19.87 5.37 -17.25
C GLU A 129 20.12 5.20 -15.75
N ILE A 130 20.32 3.97 -15.27
CA ILE A 130 20.61 3.72 -13.85
C ILE A 130 21.99 4.28 -13.50
N SER A 131 23.00 4.07 -14.36
CA SER A 131 24.36 4.54 -14.08
C SER A 131 24.46 6.07 -14.09
N ALA A 132 23.67 6.75 -14.93
CA ALA A 132 23.65 8.20 -15.02
C ALA A 132 22.69 8.88 -14.02
N ALA A 133 21.82 8.12 -13.33
CA ALA A 133 20.84 8.68 -12.43
C ALA A 133 21.51 9.34 -11.21
N ASN A 134 21.32 10.65 -11.10
CA ASN A 134 21.79 11.45 -9.97
C ASN A 134 20.77 12.53 -9.62
N PHE A 135 19.57 12.10 -9.18
CA PHE A 135 18.50 13.00 -8.75
C PHE A 135 18.16 12.78 -7.27
N PRO A 136 19.02 13.25 -6.33
CA PRO A 136 18.79 13.04 -4.89
C PRO A 136 17.54 13.74 -4.34
N GLU A 137 17.04 14.76 -5.04
CA GLU A 137 15.79 15.47 -4.73
C GLU A 137 14.53 14.76 -5.26
N ILE A 138 14.69 13.73 -6.09
CA ILE A 138 13.62 12.83 -6.48
C ILE A 138 13.69 11.61 -5.57
N ARG A 139 12.58 11.30 -4.91
CA ARG A 139 12.51 10.22 -3.93
C ARG A 139 11.27 9.38 -4.14
N PHE A 140 11.38 8.09 -3.90
CA PHE A 140 10.28 7.15 -4.10
C PHE A 140 10.09 6.24 -2.90
N LEU A 141 8.83 5.95 -2.60
CA LEU A 141 8.38 5.02 -1.58
C LEU A 141 7.61 3.91 -2.28
N LYS A 142 8.20 2.71 -2.38
CA LYS A 142 7.49 1.54 -2.89
C LYS A 142 6.69 0.89 -1.78
N LEU A 143 5.36 0.84 -1.92
CA LEU A 143 4.52 0.15 -0.95
C LEU A 143 4.63 -1.37 -1.09
N PRO A 144 4.51 -2.12 0.02
CA PRO A 144 4.36 -3.57 -0.05
C PRO A 144 3.05 -3.93 -0.72
N ASN A 145 3.06 -5.06 -1.43
CA ASN A 145 1.86 -5.60 -2.06
C ASN A 145 0.98 -6.28 -1.01
N VAL A 146 0.04 -5.51 -0.45
CA VAL A 146 -0.90 -5.98 0.58
C VAL A 146 -2.32 -5.86 0.05
N ALA A 147 -3.03 -6.98 0.04
CA ALA A 147 -4.47 -7.02 -0.13
C ALA A 147 -5.12 -7.36 1.21
N SER A 148 -6.28 -6.77 1.49
CA SER A 148 -7.03 -7.10 2.69
C SER A 148 -8.54 -7.04 2.47
N PRO A 149 -9.33 -7.98 3.02
CA PRO A 149 -10.78 -7.88 3.05
C PRO A 149 -11.29 -6.80 4.02
N ARG A 150 -10.40 -6.21 4.83
CA ARG A 150 -10.72 -5.18 5.83
C ARG A 150 -9.79 -3.99 5.69
N GLU A 151 -10.31 -2.80 5.95
CA GLU A 151 -9.52 -1.56 5.96
C GLU A 151 -8.29 -1.71 6.87
N GLN A 152 -7.13 -1.30 6.36
CA GLN A 152 -5.89 -1.22 7.12
C GLN A 152 -5.56 0.23 7.41
N ASN A 153 -5.09 0.51 8.63
CA ASN A 153 -4.70 1.86 9.04
C ASN A 153 -3.27 2.21 8.59
N ASP A 154 -2.43 1.20 8.36
CA ASP A 154 -1.04 1.37 7.96
C ASP A 154 -0.56 0.16 7.14
N PHE A 155 0.55 0.29 6.42
CA PHE A 155 1.19 -0.79 5.67
C PHE A 155 2.33 -1.42 6.47
N PRO A 156 2.62 -2.72 6.31
CA PRO A 156 3.71 -3.36 7.04
C PRO A 156 5.08 -2.88 6.54
N ILE A 157 6.00 -2.60 7.45
CA ILE A 157 7.42 -2.46 7.12
C ILE A 157 8.10 -3.82 7.28
N GLY A 158 8.94 -4.17 6.31
CA GLY A 158 9.75 -5.39 6.35
C GLY A 158 10.91 -5.30 7.34
N LYS A 159 11.95 -6.11 7.11
CA LYS A 159 13.18 -6.06 7.90
C LYS A 159 13.90 -4.71 7.72
N PRO A 160 14.80 -4.32 8.63
CA PRO A 160 15.63 -3.12 8.46
C PRO A 160 16.41 -3.07 7.15
N THR A 161 16.75 -4.22 6.56
CA THR A 161 17.43 -4.35 5.26
C THR A 161 16.50 -4.19 4.05
N ASP A 162 15.19 -4.25 4.24
CA ASP A 162 14.23 -4.19 3.14
C ASP A 162 14.03 -2.73 2.72
N TRP A 163 14.11 -2.44 1.44
CA TRP A 163 13.90 -1.10 0.87
C TRP A 163 12.41 -0.80 0.61
N ILE A 164 11.57 -1.84 0.52
CA ILE A 164 10.12 -1.70 0.39
C ILE A 164 9.56 -1.11 1.69
N GLY A 165 8.68 -0.11 1.56
CA GLY A 165 8.13 0.63 2.68
C GLY A 165 9.06 1.69 3.25
N LYS A 166 10.17 2.01 2.58
CA LYS A 166 11.09 3.09 2.95
C LYS A 166 11.31 4.03 1.77
N TRP A 167 11.54 5.31 2.06
CA TRP A 167 11.92 6.28 1.04
C TRP A 167 13.32 5.99 0.51
N GLN A 168 13.49 6.10 -0.79
CA GLN A 168 14.74 5.89 -1.50
C GLN A 168 14.99 7.10 -2.42
N ARG A 169 16.26 7.45 -2.63
CA ARG A 169 16.66 8.51 -3.55
C ARG A 169 16.73 7.94 -4.97
N ALA A 170 16.38 8.73 -5.99
CA ALA A 170 16.53 8.35 -7.39
C ALA A 170 17.98 8.58 -7.88
N VAL A 171 18.90 7.88 -7.23
CA VAL A 171 20.33 7.85 -7.56
C VAL A 171 20.77 6.40 -7.79
N SER A 172 21.93 6.21 -8.41
CA SER A 172 22.51 4.87 -8.55
C SER A 172 23.06 4.34 -7.20
N PRO A 173 22.83 3.06 -6.84
CA PRO A 173 22.09 2.04 -7.58
C PRO A 173 20.59 1.93 -7.19
N GLU A 174 20.09 2.70 -6.22
CA GLU A 174 18.74 2.55 -5.64
C GLU A 174 17.63 2.72 -6.69
N VAL A 175 17.79 3.65 -7.62
CA VAL A 175 16.82 3.98 -8.67
C VAL A 175 16.40 2.78 -9.51
N GLN A 176 17.23 1.73 -9.60
CA GLN A 176 16.93 0.51 -10.35
C GLN A 176 15.62 -0.17 -9.89
N ASN A 177 15.22 0.08 -8.63
CA ASN A 177 14.04 -0.48 -7.99
C ASN A 177 12.79 0.41 -8.12
N CYS A 178 12.94 1.66 -8.58
CA CYS A 178 11.85 2.57 -8.85
C CYS A 178 11.06 2.11 -10.09
N SER A 179 9.76 2.37 -10.12
CA SER A 179 8.96 2.29 -11.34
C SER A 179 9.56 3.18 -12.43
N ALA A 180 9.79 2.61 -13.62
CA ALA A 180 10.30 3.35 -14.75
C ALA A 180 9.35 4.48 -15.18
N VAL A 181 8.04 4.19 -15.21
CA VAL A 181 7.01 5.20 -15.53
C VAL A 181 7.06 6.34 -14.52
N ALA A 182 7.13 6.01 -13.23
CA ALA A 182 7.19 7.02 -12.17
C ALA A 182 8.50 7.83 -12.20
N TYR A 183 9.64 7.19 -12.46
CA TYR A 183 10.94 7.85 -12.60
C TYR A 183 10.94 8.88 -13.73
N TYR A 184 10.50 8.51 -14.94
CA TYR A 184 10.46 9.44 -16.06
C TYR A 184 9.46 10.59 -15.84
N PHE A 185 8.32 10.29 -15.21
CA PHE A 185 7.37 11.32 -14.80
C PHE A 185 8.00 12.31 -13.79
N ALA A 186 8.63 11.79 -12.73
CA ALA A 186 9.23 12.57 -11.67
C ALA A 186 10.41 13.42 -12.19
N THR A 187 11.27 12.87 -13.03
CA THR A 187 12.41 13.60 -13.63
C THR A 187 11.95 14.73 -14.53
N ARG A 188 10.91 14.50 -15.36
CA ARG A 188 10.30 15.55 -16.17
C ARG A 188 9.72 16.65 -15.28
N LEU A 189 8.98 16.29 -14.24
CA LEU A 189 8.36 17.23 -13.31
C LEU A 189 9.42 18.06 -12.57
N HIS A 190 10.42 17.40 -11.99
CA HIS A 190 11.52 18.03 -11.27
C HIS A 190 12.29 19.03 -12.15
N ARG A 191 12.62 18.65 -13.40
CA ARG A 191 13.30 19.54 -14.35
C ARG A 191 12.49 20.77 -14.72
N GLN A 192 11.15 20.65 -14.76
CA GLN A 192 10.27 21.77 -15.12
C GLN A 192 10.00 22.70 -13.93
N LEU A 193 9.69 22.12 -12.78
CA LEU A 193 9.28 22.88 -11.59
C LEU A 193 10.46 23.32 -10.73
N LYS A 194 11.63 22.68 -10.88
CA LYS A 194 12.86 22.94 -10.11
C LYS A 194 12.62 22.83 -8.60
N VAL A 195 11.90 21.80 -8.18
CA VAL A 195 11.61 21.48 -6.77
C VAL A 195 11.70 19.98 -6.53
N PRO A 196 11.93 19.53 -5.27
CA PRO A 196 11.92 18.12 -4.93
C PRO A 196 10.64 17.41 -5.36
N VAL A 197 10.74 16.11 -5.66
CA VAL A 197 9.59 15.29 -6.07
C VAL A 197 9.57 13.99 -5.28
N GLY A 198 8.48 13.74 -4.56
CA GLY A 198 8.18 12.48 -3.90
C GLY A 198 7.20 11.63 -4.71
N ILE A 199 7.51 10.36 -4.93
CA ILE A 199 6.62 9.38 -5.56
C ILE A 199 6.25 8.32 -4.53
N ILE A 200 4.95 8.08 -4.34
CA ILE A 200 4.44 6.91 -3.61
C ILE A 200 3.98 5.89 -4.65
N GLU A 201 4.69 4.78 -4.77
CA GLU A 201 4.38 3.72 -5.73
C GLU A 201 3.45 2.67 -5.12
N ASN A 202 2.19 2.68 -5.56
CA ASN A 202 1.15 1.75 -5.13
C ASN A 202 0.67 0.89 -6.31
N SER A 203 1.54 -0.01 -6.78
CA SER A 203 1.29 -0.78 -8.00
C SER A 203 1.58 -2.28 -7.85
N TRP A 204 0.67 -3.11 -8.38
CA TRP A 204 0.75 -4.57 -8.29
C TRP A 204 0.26 -5.23 -9.59
N GLY A 205 1.13 -5.98 -10.26
CA GLY A 205 0.80 -6.74 -11.47
C GLY A 205 -0.36 -7.74 -11.29
N GLY A 206 -1.15 -7.92 -12.36
CA GLY A 206 -2.30 -8.83 -12.40
C GLY A 206 -3.54 -8.34 -11.63
N THR A 207 -3.53 -7.09 -11.16
CA THR A 207 -4.71 -6.47 -10.54
C THR A 207 -5.69 -5.97 -11.59
N MET A 208 -6.92 -5.73 -11.19
CA MET A 208 -8.00 -5.20 -12.01
C MET A 208 -8.59 -3.99 -11.29
N ALA A 209 -9.29 -3.09 -12.01
CA ALA A 209 -9.87 -1.87 -11.44
C ALA A 209 -10.66 -2.11 -10.15
N GLN A 210 -11.49 -3.15 -10.10
CA GLN A 210 -12.30 -3.49 -8.92
C GLN A 210 -11.51 -3.85 -7.67
N HIS A 211 -10.21 -4.18 -7.76
CA HIS A 211 -9.40 -4.39 -6.56
C HIS A 211 -9.03 -3.06 -5.88
N TRP A 212 -9.13 -1.96 -6.62
CA TRP A 212 -8.74 -0.60 -6.22
C TRP A 212 -9.93 0.31 -5.87
N CYS A 213 -11.15 -0.22 -5.79
CA CYS A 213 -12.35 0.52 -5.39
C CYS A 213 -12.84 0.12 -4.00
N ASN A 214 -13.68 0.94 -3.38
CA ASN A 214 -14.36 0.57 -2.14
C ASN A 214 -15.39 -0.54 -2.40
N LYS A 215 -15.49 -1.53 -1.50
CA LYS A 215 -16.42 -2.65 -1.64
C LYS A 215 -17.89 -2.20 -1.70
N ASN A 216 -18.27 -1.17 -0.95
CA ASN A 216 -19.64 -0.65 -0.96
C ASN A 216 -19.98 0.03 -2.30
N THR A 217 -19.01 0.71 -2.92
CA THR A 217 -19.18 1.25 -4.28
C THR A 217 -19.34 0.12 -5.30
N LEU A 218 -18.53 -0.94 -5.19
CA LEU A 218 -18.64 -2.10 -6.09
C LEU A 218 -19.99 -2.83 -5.96
N LYS A 219 -20.58 -2.91 -4.77
CA LYS A 219 -21.92 -3.50 -4.58
C LYS A 219 -23.02 -2.77 -5.35
N GLN A 220 -22.81 -1.50 -5.74
CA GLN A 220 -23.75 -0.75 -6.57
C GLN A 220 -23.58 -1.03 -8.07
N ILE A 221 -22.61 -1.84 -8.47
CA ILE A 221 -22.37 -2.25 -9.85
C ILE A 221 -22.90 -3.69 -10.00
N PRO A 222 -24.05 -3.92 -10.68
CA PRO A 222 -24.68 -5.23 -10.78
C PRO A 222 -23.74 -6.33 -11.31
N GLU A 223 -22.88 -6.00 -12.28
CA GLU A 223 -21.93 -6.93 -12.89
C GLU A 223 -20.83 -7.39 -11.91
N MET A 224 -20.66 -6.70 -10.78
CA MET A 224 -19.73 -7.10 -9.72
C MET A 224 -20.34 -8.04 -8.68
N ALA A 225 -21.66 -8.27 -8.71
CA ALA A 225 -22.35 -9.07 -7.70
C ALA A 225 -21.80 -10.50 -7.58
N GLU A 226 -21.58 -11.17 -8.72
CA GLU A 226 -21.06 -12.54 -8.75
C GLU A 226 -19.59 -12.61 -8.31
N ASP A 227 -18.74 -11.70 -8.80
CA ASP A 227 -17.33 -11.60 -8.39
C ASP A 227 -17.19 -11.39 -6.87
N ILE A 228 -18.05 -10.55 -6.28
CA ILE A 228 -18.09 -10.31 -4.82
C ILE A 228 -18.58 -11.57 -4.10
N LYS A 229 -19.66 -12.20 -4.57
CA LYS A 229 -20.24 -13.40 -3.95
C LYS A 229 -19.24 -14.56 -3.94
N ILE A 230 -18.58 -14.83 -5.06
CA ILE A 230 -17.55 -15.88 -5.17
C ILE A 230 -16.46 -15.68 -4.13
N PHE A 231 -15.99 -14.44 -3.96
CA PHE A 231 -14.98 -14.14 -2.95
C PHE A 231 -15.53 -14.32 -1.53
N ASP A 232 -16.71 -13.76 -1.23
CA ASP A 232 -17.30 -13.79 0.11
C ASP A 232 -17.58 -15.22 0.57
N ASP A 233 -18.14 -16.07 -0.29
CA ASP A 233 -18.37 -17.48 -0.01
C ASP A 233 -17.05 -18.22 0.26
N LYS A 234 -16.03 -17.98 -0.58
CA LYS A 234 -14.71 -18.61 -0.43
C LYS A 234 -14.02 -18.16 0.86
N TYR A 235 -14.11 -16.89 1.21
CA TYR A 235 -13.51 -16.35 2.40
C TYR A 235 -14.23 -16.83 3.67
N GLN A 236 -15.57 -16.89 3.64
CA GLN A 236 -16.36 -17.45 4.74
C GLN A 236 -16.06 -18.94 4.95
N ALA A 237 -16.01 -19.74 3.88
CA ALA A 237 -15.63 -21.15 3.97
C ALA A 237 -14.20 -21.36 4.53
N TRP A 238 -13.28 -20.43 4.24
CA TRP A 238 -11.94 -20.46 4.84
C TRP A 238 -11.97 -20.16 6.35
N ILE A 239 -12.79 -19.20 6.80
CA ILE A 239 -13.02 -18.88 8.21
C ILE A 239 -13.64 -20.08 8.93
N ASP A 240 -14.75 -20.60 8.43
CA ASP A 240 -15.50 -21.73 9.01
C ASP A 240 -14.65 -23.00 9.03
N GLY A 241 -13.78 -23.14 8.04
CA GLY A 241 -12.79 -24.19 7.96
C GLY A 241 -11.63 -24.06 8.95
N GLY A 242 -11.64 -23.13 9.91
CA GLY A 242 -10.60 -22.99 10.92
C GLY A 242 -9.37 -22.19 10.48
N LYS A 243 -9.51 -21.31 9.48
CA LYS A 243 -8.47 -20.38 9.01
C LYS A 243 -7.14 -21.07 8.68
N GLU A 244 -6.00 -20.51 9.08
CA GLU A 244 -4.66 -21.04 8.80
C GLU A 244 -4.48 -22.46 9.33
N ALA A 245 -4.86 -22.71 10.58
CA ALA A 245 -4.69 -24.02 11.20
C ALA A 245 -5.50 -25.11 10.48
N GLY A 246 -6.75 -24.79 10.13
CA GLY A 246 -7.60 -25.70 9.38
C GLY A 246 -7.17 -25.87 7.91
N ALA A 247 -6.65 -24.81 7.28
CA ALA A 247 -6.07 -24.89 5.94
C ALA A 247 -4.82 -25.79 5.89
N GLN A 248 -3.93 -25.68 6.87
CA GLN A 248 -2.77 -26.56 7.02
C GLN A 248 -3.21 -28.02 7.22
N LYS A 249 -4.23 -28.25 8.05
CA LYS A 249 -4.79 -29.59 8.27
C LYS A 249 -5.36 -30.19 6.98
N ARG A 250 -6.16 -29.43 6.21
CA ARG A 250 -6.70 -29.88 4.92
C ARG A 250 -5.60 -30.18 3.91
N LEU A 251 -4.59 -29.31 3.79
CA LEU A 251 -3.45 -29.55 2.91
C LEU A 251 -2.70 -30.83 3.28
N ALA A 252 -2.45 -31.07 4.58
CA ALA A 252 -1.80 -32.28 5.05
C ALA A 252 -2.62 -33.53 4.74
N GLN A 253 -3.95 -33.47 4.93
CA GLN A 253 -4.87 -34.56 4.58
C GLN A 253 -4.87 -34.85 3.07
N ASP A 254 -4.92 -33.82 2.23
CA ASP A 254 -4.93 -33.97 0.78
C ASP A 254 -3.57 -34.45 0.24
N ILE A 255 -2.46 -34.03 0.85
CA ILE A 255 -1.13 -34.58 0.55
C ILE A 255 -1.07 -36.07 0.90
N ALA A 256 -1.52 -36.46 2.09
CA ALA A 256 -1.53 -37.87 2.50
C ALA A 256 -2.43 -38.73 1.59
N GLY A 257 -3.59 -38.19 1.18
CA GLY A 257 -4.46 -38.84 0.19
C GLY A 257 -3.83 -38.96 -1.19
N TRP A 258 -3.11 -37.93 -1.63
CA TRP A 258 -2.35 -37.95 -2.89
C TRP A 258 -1.20 -38.96 -2.85
N GLU A 259 -0.46 -39.07 -1.74
CA GLU A 259 0.65 -40.03 -1.60
C GLU A 259 0.16 -41.48 -1.78
N LYS A 260 -1.00 -41.82 -1.24
CA LYS A 260 -1.64 -43.14 -1.44
C LYS A 260 -1.98 -43.38 -2.91
N LYS A 261 -2.71 -42.46 -3.54
CA LYS A 261 -3.09 -42.55 -4.97
C LYS A 261 -1.87 -42.61 -5.88
N ARG A 262 -0.80 -41.90 -5.52
CA ARG A 262 0.47 -41.89 -6.25
C ARG A 262 1.17 -43.25 -6.19
N ALA A 263 1.19 -43.87 -5.01
CA ALA A 263 1.75 -45.21 -4.84
C ALA A 263 0.96 -46.26 -5.65
N GLU A 264 -0.38 -46.18 -5.64
CA GLU A 264 -1.25 -47.07 -6.41
C GLU A 264 -1.05 -46.89 -7.93
N ALA A 265 -1.04 -45.66 -8.43
CA ALA A 265 -0.79 -45.38 -9.84
C ALA A 265 0.58 -45.92 -10.28
N LYS A 266 1.62 -45.72 -9.45
CA LYS A 266 2.96 -46.24 -9.71
C LYS A 266 2.97 -47.78 -9.78
N ALA A 267 2.27 -48.47 -8.88
CA ALA A 267 2.19 -49.93 -8.87
C ALA A 267 1.49 -50.49 -10.12
N LYS A 268 0.57 -49.73 -10.73
CA LYS A 268 -0.16 -50.10 -11.95
C LYS A 268 0.52 -49.63 -13.25
N GLY A 269 1.66 -48.93 -13.17
CA GLY A 269 2.30 -48.33 -14.34
C GLY A 269 1.50 -47.17 -14.96
N GLU A 270 0.60 -46.57 -14.19
CA GLU A 270 -0.27 -45.46 -14.62
C GLU A 270 0.41 -44.10 -14.38
N LYS A 271 -0.12 -43.05 -15.04
CA LYS A 271 0.34 -41.68 -14.86
C LYS A 271 0.07 -41.19 -13.44
N GLU A 272 1.06 -40.55 -12.83
CA GLU A 272 0.96 -39.99 -11.48
C GLU A 272 -0.12 -38.89 -11.40
N PRO A 273 -1.00 -38.92 -10.38
CA PRO A 273 -1.98 -37.87 -10.15
C PRO A 273 -1.30 -36.55 -9.78
N ARG A 274 -1.94 -35.43 -10.12
CA ARG A 274 -1.42 -34.10 -9.79
C ARG A 274 -1.35 -33.89 -8.28
N LYS A 275 -0.18 -33.48 -7.79
CA LYS A 275 0.01 -33.11 -6.38
C LYS A 275 -0.88 -31.92 -5.98
N PRO A 276 -1.52 -31.93 -4.79
CA PRO A 276 -2.25 -30.79 -4.26
C PRO A 276 -1.40 -29.50 -4.29
N ASN A 277 -1.99 -28.41 -4.76
CA ASN A 277 -1.30 -27.12 -4.85
C ASN A 277 -1.48 -26.35 -3.55
N ALA A 278 -0.41 -26.15 -2.78
CA ALA A 278 -0.45 -25.43 -1.51
C ALA A 278 -1.05 -24.01 -1.64
N ASN A 279 -0.94 -23.35 -2.81
CA ASN A 279 -1.54 -22.04 -3.05
C ASN A 279 -3.08 -22.05 -2.98
N GLN A 280 -3.74 -23.20 -3.13
CA GLN A 280 -5.20 -23.32 -3.00
C GLN A 280 -5.70 -23.24 -1.55
N TYR A 281 -4.80 -23.37 -0.57
CA TYR A 281 -5.12 -23.38 0.87
C TYR A 281 -4.72 -22.06 1.56
N LYS A 282 -4.10 -21.13 0.84
CA LYS A 282 -3.75 -19.81 1.37
C LYS A 282 -5.02 -19.01 1.72
N ASN A 283 -4.90 -18.09 2.68
CA ASN A 283 -5.95 -17.16 3.03
C ASN A 283 -6.43 -16.42 1.77
N PRO A 284 -7.71 -16.56 1.37
CA PRO A 284 -8.27 -15.84 0.23
C PRO A 284 -8.12 -14.32 0.35
N GLY A 285 -8.12 -13.79 1.58
CA GLY A 285 -8.00 -12.37 1.88
C GLY A 285 -6.65 -11.75 1.49
N ASP A 286 -5.59 -12.54 1.40
CA ASP A 286 -4.25 -12.07 0.99
C ASP A 286 -4.11 -12.01 -0.54
N GLY A 287 -5.14 -12.48 -1.27
CA GLY A 287 -5.18 -12.53 -2.71
C GLY A 287 -5.74 -11.27 -3.35
N ARG A 288 -5.68 -11.23 -4.69
CA ARG A 288 -6.31 -10.17 -5.47
C ARG A 288 -7.83 -10.36 -5.45
N GLN A 289 -8.49 -9.63 -4.56
CA GLN A 289 -9.92 -9.74 -4.30
C GLN A 289 -10.61 -8.37 -4.42
N PRO A 290 -11.93 -8.30 -4.68
CA PRO A 290 -12.65 -7.02 -4.80
C PRO A 290 -12.40 -6.08 -3.61
N ALA A 291 -11.99 -4.84 -3.89
CA ALA A 291 -11.56 -3.85 -2.87
C ALA A 291 -10.31 -4.20 -2.04
N GLY A 292 -9.60 -5.29 -2.36
CA GLY A 292 -8.46 -5.75 -1.57
C GLY A 292 -7.33 -4.74 -1.46
N MET A 293 -7.01 -4.05 -2.54
CA MET A 293 -5.88 -3.12 -2.61
C MET A 293 -6.31 -1.73 -2.15
N PHE A 294 -7.57 -1.37 -2.39
CA PHE A 294 -8.18 -0.20 -1.75
C PHE A 294 -7.99 -0.27 -0.22
N ASN A 295 -8.37 -1.39 0.39
CA ASN A 295 -8.27 -1.58 1.83
C ASN A 295 -6.83 -1.78 2.34
N GLY A 296 -6.05 -2.59 1.63
CA GLY A 296 -4.76 -3.09 2.10
C GLY A 296 -3.57 -2.19 1.80
N SER A 297 -3.62 -1.39 0.73
CA SER A 297 -2.47 -0.57 0.31
C SER A 297 -2.81 0.90 0.11
N LEU A 298 -4.01 1.25 -0.37
CA LEU A 298 -4.41 2.65 -0.57
C LEU A 298 -4.78 3.35 0.74
N LEU A 299 -5.70 2.79 1.54
CA LEU A 299 -6.13 3.42 2.80
C LEU A 299 -4.98 3.73 3.78
N PRO A 300 -3.94 2.87 3.92
CA PRO A 300 -2.73 3.20 4.68
C PRO A 300 -2.06 4.53 4.33
N ILE A 301 -2.11 4.95 3.06
CA ILE A 301 -1.50 6.21 2.59
C ILE A 301 -2.51 7.34 2.38
N ALA A 302 -3.81 7.07 2.53
CA ALA A 302 -4.88 7.98 2.11
C ALA A 302 -4.93 9.29 2.91
N ASN A 303 -4.29 9.35 4.08
CA ASN A 303 -4.19 10.59 4.87
C ASN A 303 -3.01 11.49 4.44
N THR A 304 -2.13 11.02 3.54
CA THR A 304 -0.99 11.78 3.03
C THR A 304 -1.48 12.96 2.20
N THR A 305 -0.92 14.15 2.43
CA THR A 305 -1.16 15.31 1.56
C THR A 305 -0.36 15.13 0.26
N ILE A 306 -1.05 15.11 -0.88
CA ILE A 306 -0.46 14.89 -2.21
C ILE A 306 -0.93 15.94 -3.23
N ARG A 307 -0.18 16.08 -4.33
CA ARG A 307 -0.53 16.92 -5.48
C ARG A 307 -1.50 16.24 -6.42
N GLY A 308 -1.30 14.97 -6.71
CA GLY A 308 -2.03 14.26 -7.75
C GLY A 308 -1.72 12.77 -7.80
N ILE A 309 -2.46 12.07 -8.66
CA ILE A 309 -2.36 10.63 -8.88
C ILE A 309 -2.06 10.38 -10.35
N LEU A 310 -1.17 9.42 -10.64
CA LEU A 310 -0.98 8.83 -11.96
C LEU A 310 -1.35 7.35 -11.88
N PHE A 311 -2.32 6.92 -12.70
CA PHE A 311 -2.87 5.57 -12.62
C PHE A 311 -2.79 4.87 -13.98
N TYR A 312 -2.05 3.76 -14.02
CA TYR A 312 -1.85 2.94 -15.21
C TYR A 312 -2.41 1.54 -14.99
N GLN A 313 -3.64 1.34 -15.44
CA GLN A 313 -4.44 0.15 -15.20
C GLN A 313 -5.36 -0.15 -16.38
N GLY A 314 -5.52 -1.43 -16.72
CA GLY A 314 -6.59 -1.87 -17.61
C GLY A 314 -6.35 -3.22 -18.28
N GLU A 315 -5.10 -3.67 -18.42
CA GLU A 315 -4.79 -4.82 -19.27
C GLU A 315 -5.47 -6.09 -18.77
N ASN A 316 -5.46 -6.36 -17.46
CA ASN A 316 -6.13 -7.54 -16.91
C ASN A 316 -7.67 -7.41 -16.86
N ASN A 317 -8.20 -6.19 -17.07
CA ASN A 317 -9.62 -5.96 -17.32
C ASN A 317 -9.99 -6.20 -18.80
N SER A 318 -9.03 -6.02 -19.72
CA SER A 318 -9.21 -6.17 -21.17
C SER A 318 -8.94 -7.58 -21.71
N PHE A 319 -8.22 -8.44 -20.97
CA PHE A 319 -7.96 -9.82 -21.38
C PHE A 319 -9.15 -10.75 -21.08
N GLY A 320 -9.67 -11.42 -22.11
CA GLY A 320 -10.68 -12.48 -21.99
C GLY A 320 -12.11 -12.07 -22.42
N THR A 321 -12.99 -13.06 -22.57
CA THR A 321 -14.37 -12.90 -23.08
C THR A 321 -15.38 -12.46 -22.02
N SER A 322 -15.05 -12.53 -20.74
CA SER A 322 -15.84 -11.92 -19.67
C SER A 322 -15.38 -10.47 -19.48
N TRP A 323 -15.94 -9.58 -20.31
CA TRP A 323 -15.82 -8.13 -20.15
C TRP A 323 -16.34 -7.74 -18.77
N LYS A 324 -15.45 -7.78 -17.78
CA LYS A 324 -15.68 -7.21 -16.46
C LYS A 324 -15.98 -5.73 -16.67
N PRO A 325 -16.86 -5.10 -15.88
CA PRO A 325 -17.42 -3.78 -16.18
C PRO A 325 -16.36 -2.68 -15.98
N PHE A 326 -15.30 -2.64 -16.79
CA PHE A 326 -14.19 -1.69 -16.66
C PHE A 326 -14.70 -0.26 -16.81
N TYR A 327 -15.61 -0.03 -17.75
CA TYR A 327 -16.29 1.25 -17.93
C TYR A 327 -17.11 1.71 -16.71
N ARG A 328 -17.48 0.81 -15.78
CA ARG A 328 -18.14 1.16 -14.49
C ARG A 328 -17.16 1.20 -13.32
N THR A 329 -16.23 0.24 -13.26
CA THR A 329 -15.28 0.10 -12.15
C THR A 329 -14.17 1.13 -12.20
N PHE A 330 -13.71 1.54 -13.39
CA PHE A 330 -12.64 2.54 -13.51
C PHE A 330 -13.08 3.94 -13.03
N PRO A 331 -14.26 4.48 -13.41
CA PRO A 331 -14.78 5.69 -12.77
C PRO A 331 -14.94 5.56 -11.25
N ALA A 332 -15.31 4.37 -10.75
CA ALA A 332 -15.39 4.11 -9.32
C ALA A 332 -14.02 4.25 -8.63
N VAL A 333 -12.92 3.77 -9.24
CA VAL A 333 -11.55 3.98 -8.72
C VAL A 333 -11.31 5.47 -8.49
N ILE A 334 -11.54 6.30 -9.51
CA ILE A 334 -11.30 7.75 -9.44
C ILE A 334 -12.13 8.37 -8.31
N SER A 335 -13.42 8.05 -8.25
CA SER A 335 -14.34 8.61 -7.25
C SER A 335 -13.97 8.19 -5.83
N ASP A 336 -13.57 6.93 -5.62
CA ASP A 336 -13.25 6.40 -4.30
C ASP A 336 -11.87 6.86 -3.82
N TRP A 337 -10.90 7.03 -4.72
CA TRP A 337 -9.60 7.60 -4.36
C TRP A 337 -9.71 9.08 -3.98
N ARG A 338 -10.49 9.86 -4.73
CA ARG A 338 -10.85 11.25 -4.37
C ARG A 338 -11.47 11.35 -2.98
N LYS A 339 -12.41 10.45 -2.66
CA LYS A 339 -13.01 10.35 -1.31
C LYS A 339 -11.98 9.96 -0.26
N ALA A 340 -11.14 8.95 -0.53
CA ALA A 340 -10.13 8.47 0.40
C ALA A 340 -9.11 9.56 0.76
N PHE A 341 -8.60 10.27 -0.24
CA PHE A 341 -7.69 11.42 -0.05
C PHE A 341 -8.39 12.70 0.41
N LYS A 342 -9.73 12.70 0.51
CA LYS A 342 -10.55 13.84 0.93
C LYS A 342 -10.32 15.08 0.06
N ASP A 343 -10.06 14.88 -1.23
CA ASP A 343 -9.80 15.92 -2.22
C ASP A 343 -10.59 15.58 -3.50
N PRO A 344 -11.82 16.12 -3.68
CA PRO A 344 -12.67 15.82 -4.83
C PRO A 344 -12.08 16.30 -6.16
N GLU A 345 -11.19 17.28 -6.11
CA GLU A 345 -10.58 17.92 -7.28
C GLU A 345 -9.14 17.45 -7.51
N ILE A 346 -8.67 16.43 -6.79
CA ILE A 346 -7.31 15.93 -6.98
C ILE A 346 -7.12 15.51 -8.45
N PRO A 347 -6.06 16.02 -9.12
CA PRO A 347 -5.71 15.60 -10.46
C PRO A 347 -5.49 14.09 -10.52
N PHE A 348 -6.15 13.45 -11.50
CA PHE A 348 -6.07 12.02 -11.70
C PHE A 348 -5.64 11.73 -13.15
N GLY A 349 -4.34 11.53 -13.35
CA GLY A 349 -3.78 11.18 -14.65
C GLY A 349 -4.07 9.72 -15.00
N ILE A 350 -4.68 9.49 -16.15
CA ILE A 350 -4.99 8.15 -16.67
C ILE A 350 -3.99 7.82 -17.77
N VAL A 351 -3.35 6.65 -17.69
CA VAL A 351 -2.45 6.17 -18.73
C VAL A 351 -3.18 5.16 -19.60
N GLN A 352 -3.30 5.46 -20.89
CA GLN A 352 -3.85 4.55 -21.88
C GLN A 352 -2.98 3.28 -21.98
N ILE A 353 -3.61 2.11 -21.96
CA ILE A 353 -2.89 0.85 -22.13
C ILE A 353 -2.27 0.75 -23.52
N ALA A 354 -1.05 0.20 -23.60
CA ALA A 354 -0.42 -0.07 -24.88
C ALA A 354 -1.15 -1.23 -25.57
N GLY A 355 -1.21 -1.20 -26.90
CA GLY A 355 -1.78 -2.30 -27.68
C GLY A 355 -0.97 -3.58 -27.45
N TRP A 356 -1.63 -4.63 -26.96
CA TRP A 356 -1.04 -5.96 -26.82
C TRP A 356 -1.69 -6.90 -27.84
N SER A 357 -1.04 -7.12 -28.98
CA SER A 357 -1.50 -8.15 -29.91
C SER A 357 -0.41 -8.65 -30.86
N ASN A 358 -0.28 -9.97 -30.93
CA ASN A 358 0.39 -10.70 -32.00
C ASN A 358 -0.62 -11.15 -33.08
N ARG A 359 -1.92 -10.82 -32.90
CA ARG A 359 -3.04 -11.18 -33.78
C ARG A 359 -3.52 -9.96 -34.55
N ARG A 360 -3.35 -9.98 -35.87
CA ARG A 360 -3.93 -9.04 -36.85
C ARG A 360 -5.48 -8.99 -36.87
N SER A 361 -6.16 -9.52 -35.85
CA SER A 361 -7.62 -9.70 -35.84
C SER A 361 -8.31 -9.03 -34.64
N MET A 362 -7.65 -8.12 -33.93
CA MET A 362 -8.42 -7.08 -33.29
C MET A 362 -8.92 -6.19 -34.44
N GLU A 363 -10.18 -6.34 -34.84
CA GLU A 363 -10.92 -5.24 -35.44
C GLU A 363 -10.90 -4.11 -34.41
N TYR A 364 -9.85 -3.33 -34.53
CA TYR A 364 -9.54 -2.16 -33.75
C TYR A 364 -10.56 -1.11 -34.21
N ASP A 365 -11.66 -0.95 -33.48
CA ASP A 365 -12.38 0.32 -33.51
C ASP A 365 -11.48 1.37 -32.85
N MET A 366 -10.59 1.93 -33.66
CA MET A 366 -9.57 2.93 -33.34
C MET A 366 -10.15 4.29 -32.91
N ASN A 367 -11.46 4.40 -32.66
CA ASN A 367 -12.09 5.68 -32.32
C ASN A 367 -11.90 6.16 -30.88
N HIS A 368 -11.12 5.47 -30.04
CA HIS A 368 -10.86 5.95 -28.68
C HIS A 368 -9.43 6.45 -28.54
N HIS A 369 -9.24 7.66 -29.09
CA HIS A 369 -8.13 8.54 -28.79
C HIS A 369 -7.90 8.66 -27.28
N CYS A 370 -6.64 8.95 -26.93
CA CYS A 370 -6.20 9.36 -25.60
C CYS A 370 -7.08 10.50 -25.07
N ASN A 371 -8.16 10.17 -24.37
CA ASN A 371 -8.95 11.14 -23.66
C ASN A 371 -8.25 11.38 -22.31
N VAL A 372 -7.50 12.47 -22.24
CA VAL A 372 -7.30 13.14 -20.96
C VAL A 372 -8.70 13.58 -20.52
N VAL A 373 -9.36 12.79 -19.68
CA VAL A 373 -10.58 13.22 -19.00
C VAL A 373 -10.15 14.36 -18.08
N ARG A 374 -10.44 15.60 -18.50
CA ARG A 374 -10.28 16.79 -17.67
C ARG A 374 -11.37 16.82 -16.60
#